data_AF-A0A6L2JE37-F1
#
_entry.id   AF-A0A6L2JE37-F1
#
_cell.length_a   1.000
_cell.length_b   1.000
_cell.length_c   1.000
_cell.angle_alpha   90.00
_cell.angle_beta   90.00
_cell.angle_gamma   90.00
#
_symmetry.space_group_name_H-M   'P 1'
#
loop_
_entity.id
_entity.type
_entity.pdbx_description
1 polymer ?
#
loop_
_entity_poly.entity_id
_entity_poly.type
_entity_poly.pdbx_seq_one_letter_code
_entity_poly.pdbx_strand_id
1 'polypeptide(L)'
;MTNSSLSRAIAVRALDELVVLSGETAVPKFIRFFFLQQIVEDKAFANMLRDQANNPRSCIAKLHVMICEMEAMDDRLAVFDSLKCLKESKQDENNKLKSLSDMNAQTEEAIRLKEGHMDVMDLEINY
;
A
#
# COMPACT_ATOMS: atom_id res chain seq x y z
N MET A 1 23.36 -10.86 21.92
CA MET A 1 22.19 -10.38 22.67
C MET A 1 22.12 -8.84 22.69
N THR A 2 22.22 -8.17 21.55
CA THR A 2 22.43 -6.70 21.48
C THR A 2 21.40 -5.95 20.64
N ASN A 3 20.64 -6.61 19.76
CA ASN A 3 19.67 -5.94 18.89
C ASN A 3 18.37 -5.54 19.61
N SER A 4 17.94 -6.26 20.65
CA SER A 4 16.67 -5.97 21.33
C SER A 4 16.73 -4.77 22.27
N SER A 5 17.88 -4.54 22.92
CA SER A 5 18.09 -3.39 23.80
C SER A 5 18.19 -2.08 23.02
N LEU A 6 18.84 -2.11 21.84
CA LEU A 6 18.93 -0.97 20.94
C LEU A 6 17.57 -0.63 20.32
N SER A 7 16.83 -1.64 19.86
CA SER A 7 15.46 -1.47 19.34
C SER A 7 14.52 -0.87 20.39
N ARG A 8 14.60 -1.33 21.64
CA ARG A 8 13.83 -0.77 22.76
C ARG A 8 14.22 0.68 23.05
N ALA A 9 15.51 1.01 23.07
CA ALA A 9 15.97 2.38 23.33
C ALA A 9 15.51 3.37 22.25
N ILE A 10 15.48 2.95 20.98
CA ILE A 10 14.96 3.76 19.88
C ILE A 10 13.45 3.96 20.02
N ALA A 11 12.70 2.90 20.34
CA ALA A 11 11.25 2.99 20.54
C ALA A 11 10.89 3.95 21.69
N VAL A 12 11.61 3.92 22.80
CA VAL A 12 11.40 4.84 23.93
C VAL A 12 11.65 6.29 23.52
N ARG A 13 12.74 6.58 22.78
CA ARG A 13 13.00 7.95 22.29
C ARG A 13 11.93 8.45 21.33
N ALA A 14 11.48 7.61 20.40
CA ALA A 14 10.42 7.99 19.47
C ALA A 14 9.10 8.30 20.21
N LEU A 15 8.79 7.55 21.28
CA LEU A 15 7.65 7.83 22.14
C LEU A 15 7.82 9.16 22.90
N ASP A 16 9.00 9.43 23.47
CA ASP A 16 9.27 10.69 24.17
C ASP A 16 9.15 11.89 23.22
N GLU A 17 9.67 11.79 21.99
CA GLU A 17 9.54 12.82 20.95
C GLU A 17 8.07 13.05 20.57
N LEU A 18 7.28 11.99 20.42
CA LEU A 18 5.84 12.08 20.16
C LEU A 18 5.06 12.68 21.32
N VAL A 19 5.44 12.41 22.58
CA VAL A 19 4.80 13.00 23.77
C VAL A 19 5.05 14.51 23.78
N VAL A 20 6.29 14.92 23.49
CA VAL A 20 6.65 16.34 23.37
C VAL A 20 5.90 17.01 22.21
N LEU A 21 5.78 16.35 21.06
CA LEU A 21 5.09 16.91 19.88
C LEU A 21 3.57 17.03 20.07
N SER A 22 2.94 16.04 20.71
CA SER A 22 1.50 16.06 20.97
C SER A 22 1.11 17.02 22.09
N GLY A 23 2.00 17.22 23.07
CA GLY A 23 1.69 17.94 24.31
C GLY A 23 0.69 17.20 25.21
N GLU A 24 0.35 15.95 24.86
CA GLU A 24 -0.65 15.15 25.55
C GLU A 24 -0.02 14.29 26.64
N THR A 25 -0.53 14.42 27.86
CA THR A 25 -0.08 13.63 29.02
C THR A 25 -1.01 12.47 29.34
N ALA A 26 -2.21 12.47 28.77
CA ALA A 26 -3.17 11.39 28.89
C ALA A 26 -2.94 10.34 27.80
N VAL A 27 -2.77 9.09 28.21
CA VAL A 27 -2.52 7.96 27.29
C VAL A 27 -3.55 7.88 26.16
N PRO A 28 -4.88 8.00 26.39
CA PRO A 28 -5.85 7.97 25.29
C PRO A 28 -5.65 9.08 24.25
N LYS A 29 -5.35 10.30 24.70
CA LYS A 29 -5.11 11.44 23.81
C LYS A 29 -3.81 11.30 23.01
N PHE A 30 -2.77 10.77 23.65
CA PHE A 30 -1.51 10.45 22.99
C PHE A 30 -1.68 9.38 21.89
N ILE A 31 -2.33 8.26 22.21
CA ILE A 31 -2.57 7.18 21.23
C ILE A 31 -3.46 7.65 20.09
N ARG A 32 -4.47 8.47 20.39
CA ARG A 32 -5.32 9.10 19.38
C ARG A 32 -4.51 9.99 18.42
N PHE A 33 -3.65 10.85 18.94
CA PHE A 33 -2.77 11.69 18.11
C PHE A 33 -1.90 10.85 17.18
N PHE A 34 -1.32 9.77 17.71
CA PHE A 34 -0.51 8.84 16.93
C PHE A 34 -1.31 8.15 15.81
N PHE A 35 -2.51 7.64 16.09
CA PHE A 35 -3.36 7.03 15.07
C PHE A 35 -3.84 8.02 14.01
N LEU A 36 -4.14 9.27 14.39
CA LEU A 36 -4.45 10.32 13.43
C LEU A 36 -3.32 10.51 12.42
N GLN A 37 -2.07 10.59 12.90
CA GLN A 37 -0.91 10.73 12.03
C GLN A 37 -0.77 9.51 11.10
N GLN A 38 -0.86 8.29 11.65
CA GLN A 38 -0.77 7.07 10.85
C GLN A 38 -1.87 6.97 9.80
N ILE A 39 -3.10 7.35 10.12
CA ILE A 39 -4.22 7.35 9.15
C ILE A 39 -3.94 8.30 7.99
N VAL A 40 -3.38 9.49 8.27
CA VAL A 40 -3.02 10.46 7.21
C VAL A 40 -1.94 9.87 6.31
N GLU A 41 -0.89 9.29 6.88
CA GLU A 41 0.18 8.64 6.14
C GLU A 41 -0.33 7.45 5.31
N ASP A 42 -1.13 6.57 5.91
CA ASP A 42 -1.72 5.41 5.24
C ASP A 42 -2.66 5.82 4.10
N LYS A 43 -3.45 6.89 4.27
CA LYS A 43 -4.32 7.43 3.21
C LYS A 43 -3.49 7.96 2.03
N ALA A 44 -2.39 8.66 2.32
CA ALA A 44 -1.48 9.13 1.28
C ALA A 44 -0.83 7.96 0.55
N PHE A 45 -0.41 6.93 1.28
CA PHE A 45 0.16 5.72 0.71
C PHE A 45 -0.84 4.95 -0.16
N ALA A 46 -2.08 4.76 0.30
CA ALA A 46 -3.14 4.13 -0.48
C ALA A 46 -3.41 4.88 -1.81
N ASN A 47 -3.46 6.21 -1.77
CA ASN A 47 -3.58 7.01 -3.00
C ASN A 47 -2.39 6.79 -3.95
N MET A 48 -1.16 6.77 -3.43
CA MET A 48 0.03 6.44 -4.24
C MET A 48 -0.09 5.06 -4.89
N LEU A 49 -0.54 4.04 -4.17
CA LEU A 49 -0.72 2.68 -4.71
C LEU A 49 -1.76 2.66 -5.85
N ARG A 50 -2.87 3.39 -5.69
CA ARG A 50 -3.90 3.52 -6.74
C ARG A 50 -3.33 4.21 -7.99
N ASP A 51 -2.54 5.25 -7.82
CA ASP A 51 -1.89 5.96 -8.92
C ASP A 51 -0.86 5.07 -9.63
N GLN A 52 -0.05 4.34 -8.86
CA GLN A 52 0.91 3.39 -9.41
C GLN A 52 0.23 2.25 -10.18
N ALA A 53 -0.98 1.84 -9.79
CA ALA A 53 -1.75 0.82 -10.49
C ALA A 53 -2.21 1.25 -11.90
N ASN A 54 -2.19 2.54 -12.22
CA ASN A 54 -2.54 3.02 -13.57
C ASN A 54 -1.48 2.63 -14.62
N ASN A 55 -0.21 2.54 -14.23
CA ASN A 55 0.87 2.12 -15.13
C ASN A 55 0.68 0.68 -15.64
N PRO A 56 0.62 -0.36 -14.78
CA PRO A 56 0.42 -1.73 -15.25
C PRO A 56 -0.92 -1.89 -15.98
N ARG A 57 -2.00 -1.19 -15.59
CA ARG A 57 -3.28 -1.19 -16.35
C ARG A 57 -3.09 -0.73 -17.79
N SER A 58 -2.40 0.40 -17.98
CA SER A 58 -2.08 0.93 -19.31
C SER A 58 -1.20 -0.04 -20.10
N CYS A 59 -0.18 -0.63 -19.48
CA CYS A 59 0.68 -1.63 -20.12
C CYS A 59 -0.09 -2.89 -20.53
N ILE A 60 -0.94 -3.42 -19.66
CA ILE A 60 -1.81 -4.58 -19.96
C ILE A 60 -2.70 -4.29 -21.16
N ALA A 61 -3.30 -3.10 -21.25
CA ALA A 61 -4.15 -2.72 -22.37
C ALA A 61 -3.36 -2.70 -23.70
N LYS A 62 -2.16 -2.09 -23.71
CA LYS A 62 -1.29 -2.06 -24.89
C LYS A 62 -0.83 -3.46 -25.31
N LEU A 63 -0.37 -4.27 -24.35
CA LEU A 63 0.04 -5.65 -24.59
C LEU A 63 -1.12 -6.49 -25.13
N HIS A 64 -2.34 -6.26 -24.63
CA HIS A 64 -3.51 -6.96 -25.12
C HIS A 64 -3.80 -6.66 -26.59
N VAL A 65 -3.73 -5.38 -27.01
CA VAL A 65 -3.89 -4.99 -28.41
C VAL A 65 -2.83 -5.66 -29.28
N MET A 66 -1.55 -5.58 -28.89
CA MET A 66 -0.45 -6.18 -29.66
C MET A 66 -0.60 -7.71 -29.80
N ILE A 67 -1.03 -8.39 -28.73
CA ILE A 67 -1.32 -9.83 -28.75
C ILE A 67 -2.42 -10.13 -29.79
N CYS A 68 -3.52 -9.37 -29.78
CA CYS A 68 -4.61 -9.58 -30.72
C CYS A 68 -4.20 -9.31 -32.18
N GLU A 69 -3.41 -8.26 -32.43
CA GLU A 69 -2.88 -7.96 -33.76
C GLU A 69 -1.98 -9.10 -34.26
N MET A 70 -1.09 -9.61 -33.42
CA MET A 70 -0.19 -10.71 -33.79
C MET A 70 -0.92 -12.05 -33.96
N GLU A 71 -1.96 -12.32 -33.17
CA GLU A 71 -2.80 -13.51 -33.34
C GLU A 71 -3.60 -13.49 -34.65
N ALA A 72 -3.83 -12.30 -35.23
CA ALA A 72 -4.49 -12.12 -36.53
C ALA A 72 -3.53 -12.23 -37.73
N MET A 73 -2.21 -12.31 -37.52
CA MET A 73 -1.24 -12.44 -38.61
C MET A 73 -1.19 -13.88 -39.15
N ASP A 74 -1.08 -14.03 -40.47
CA ASP A 74 -1.02 -15.35 -41.13
C ASP A 74 0.32 -16.08 -40.92
N ASP A 75 1.41 -15.34 -40.69
CA ASP A 75 2.74 -15.92 -40.47
C ASP A 75 2.95 -16.34 -39.01
N ARG A 76 2.35 -17.48 -38.67
CA ARG A 76 2.37 -18.03 -37.30
C ARG A 76 3.77 -18.40 -36.80
N LEU A 77 4.67 -18.81 -37.68
CA LEU A 77 6.03 -19.21 -37.28
C LEU A 77 6.89 -17.98 -36.99
N ALA A 78 6.76 -16.90 -37.78
CA ALA A 78 7.50 -15.67 -37.52
C ALA A 78 7.06 -14.97 -36.23
N VAL A 79 5.78 -15.07 -35.85
CA VAL A 79 5.25 -14.35 -34.68
C VAL A 79 5.30 -15.16 -33.38
N PHE A 80 5.57 -16.48 -33.41
CA PHE A 80 5.40 -17.37 -32.26
C PHE A 80 6.20 -16.92 -31.02
N ASP A 81 7.51 -16.73 -31.16
CA ASP A 81 8.38 -16.36 -30.02
C ASP A 81 8.02 -14.99 -29.46
N SER A 82 7.72 -14.04 -30.34
CA SER A 82 7.32 -12.68 -29.96
C SER A 82 5.96 -12.69 -29.25
N LEU A 83 4.99 -13.47 -29.74
CA LEU A 83 3.67 -13.61 -29.12
C LEU A 83 3.76 -14.25 -27.73
N LYS A 84 4.62 -15.27 -27.58
CA LYS A 84 4.91 -15.88 -26.27
C LYS A 84 5.46 -14.84 -25.30
N CYS A 85 6.47 -14.06 -25.74
CA CYS A 85 7.06 -12.99 -24.94
C CYS A 85 6.03 -11.93 -24.49
N LEU A 86 5.11 -11.53 -25.39
CA LEU A 86 4.05 -10.59 -25.04
C LEU A 86 3.07 -11.17 -24.00
N LYS A 87 2.72 -12.45 -24.11
CA LYS A 87 1.83 -13.13 -23.14
C LYS A 87 2.47 -13.21 -21.76
N GLU A 88 3.77 -13.53 -21.71
CA GLU A 88 4.55 -13.53 -20.46
C GLU A 88 4.63 -12.12 -19.87
N SER A 89 4.95 -11.11 -20.68
CA SER A 89 4.97 -9.70 -20.24
C SER A 89 3.61 -9.24 -19.70
N LYS A 90 2.51 -9.63 -20.35
CA LYS A 90 1.15 -9.33 -19.88
C LYS A 90 0.86 -10.00 -18.55
N GLN A 91 1.34 -11.23 -18.36
CA GLN A 91 1.20 -11.92 -17.08
C GLN A 91 1.98 -11.21 -15.96
N ASP A 92 3.19 -10.75 -16.24
CA ASP A 92 4.00 -9.99 -15.27
C ASP A 92 3.34 -8.68 -14.86
N GLU A 93 2.79 -7.92 -15.81
CA GLU A 93 2.05 -6.70 -15.49
C GLU A 93 0.76 -6.98 -14.70
N ASN A 94 0.06 -8.08 -14.99
CA ASN A 94 -1.09 -8.52 -14.17
C ASN A 94 -0.66 -8.87 -12.74
N ASN A 95 0.47 -9.55 -12.57
CA ASN A 95 1.01 -9.88 -11.25
C ASN A 95 1.34 -8.61 -10.46
N LYS A 96 1.99 -7.62 -11.09
CA LYS A 96 2.25 -6.30 -10.47
C LYS A 96 0.96 -5.60 -10.06
N LEU A 97 -0.04 -5.55 -10.94
CA LEU A 97 -1.33 -4.93 -10.65
C LEU A 97 -2.04 -5.61 -9.47
N LYS A 98 -1.97 -6.94 -9.41
CA LYS A 98 -2.51 -7.72 -8.29
C LYS A 98 -1.81 -7.36 -6.98
N SER A 99 -0.48 -7.36 -6.94
CA SER A 99 0.29 -7.00 -5.75
C SER A 99 -0.02 -5.59 -5.24
N LEU A 100 -0.14 -4.61 -6.15
CA LEU A 100 -0.54 -3.24 -5.78
C LEU A 100 -1.96 -3.19 -5.21
N SER A 101 -2.88 -3.95 -5.79
CA SER A 101 -4.28 -4.01 -5.33
C SER A 101 -4.39 -4.67 -3.96
N ASP A 102 -3.67 -5.77 -3.73
CA ASP A 102 -3.63 -6.47 -2.46
C ASP A 102 -3.04 -5.57 -1.36
N MET A 103 -1.96 -4.84 -1.67
CA MET A 103 -1.35 -3.89 -0.73
C MET A 103 -2.29 -2.73 -0.41
N ASN A 104 -2.99 -2.17 -1.41
CA ASN A 104 -3.97 -1.11 -1.19
C ASN A 104 -5.13 -1.59 -0.29
N ALA A 105 -5.62 -2.82 -0.50
CA ALA A 105 -6.67 -3.39 0.34
C ALA A 105 -6.23 -3.55 1.80
N GLN A 106 -4.99 -4.01 2.02
CA GLN A 106 -4.40 -4.12 3.37
C GLN A 106 -4.25 -2.75 4.04
N THR A 107 -3.79 -1.74 3.31
CA THR A 107 -3.69 -0.36 3.83
C THR A 107 -5.06 0.20 4.18
N GLU A 108 -6.07 0.01 3.34
CA GLU A 108 -7.44 0.45 3.62
C GLU A 108 -8.05 -0.25 4.84
N GLU A 109 -7.76 -1.54 5.04
CA GLU A 109 -8.16 -2.26 6.24
C GLU A 109 -7.46 -1.71 7.49
N ALA A 110 -6.16 -1.45 7.41
CA ALA A 110 -5.39 -0.86 8.51
C ALA A 110 -5.89 0.54 8.88
N ILE A 111 -6.36 1.33 7.92
CA ILE A 111 -7.02 2.62 8.17
C ILE A 111 -8.32 2.41 8.94
N ARG A 112 -9.21 1.52 8.45
CA ARG A 112 -10.52 1.25 9.10
C ARG A 112 -10.36 0.79 10.54
N LEU A 113 -9.37 -0.07 10.81
CA LEU A 113 -9.10 -0.54 12.17
C LEU A 113 -8.66 0.61 13.09
N LYS A 114 -7.77 1.49 12.63
CA LYS A 114 -7.33 2.66 13.41
C LYS A 114 -8.46 3.65 13.65
N GLU A 115 -9.29 3.91 12.64
CA GLU A 115 -10.49 4.75 12.77
C GLU A 115 -11.45 4.20 13.82
N GLY A 116 -11.74 2.89 13.80
CA GLY A 116 -12.59 2.25 14.81
C GLY A 116 -12.00 2.31 16.23
N HIS A 117 -10.68 2.20 16.39
CA HIS A 117 -10.04 2.39 17.69
C HIS A 117 -10.12 3.83 18.19
N MET A 118 -10.01 4.82 17.29
CA MET A 118 -10.18 6.22 17.65
C MET A 118 -11.60 6.53 18.12
N ASP A 119 -12.62 5.96 17.47
CA ASP A 119 -14.02 6.15 17.90
C ASP A 119 -14.23 5.69 19.36
N VAL A 120 -13.59 4.58 19.76
CA VAL A 120 -13.62 4.10 21.16
C VAL A 120 -12.91 5.06 22.10
N MET A 121 -11.71 5.54 21.73
CA MET A 121 -10.97 6.50 22.55
C MET A 121 -11.70 7.85 22.66
N ASP A 122 -12.41 8.28 21.63
CA ASP A 122 -13.23 9.49 21.66
C ASP A 122 -14.40 9.36 22.64
N LEU A 123 -14.93 8.15 22.86
CA LEU A 123 -15.88 7.90 23.94
C LEU A 123 -15.20 7.99 25.32
N GLU A 124 -14.00 7.43 25.48
CA GLU A 124 -13.27 7.44 26.76
C GLU A 124 -12.75 8.83 27.17
N ILE A 125 -12.44 9.70 26.20
CA ILE A 125 -11.95 11.07 26.46
C ILE A 125 -13.09 12.01 26.87
N ASN A 126 -14.33 11.74 26.43
CA ASN A 126 -15.49 12.62 26.62
C ASN A 126 -16.37 12.24 27.83
N TYR A 127 -15.98 11.23 28.62
CA TYR A 127 -16.59 10.83 29.90
C TYR A 127 -15.60 11.01 31.06
#